data_AF-V9VN51-F1
#
_entry.id   AF-V9VN51-F1
#
_cell.length_a   1.000
_cell.length_b   1.000
_cell.length_c   1.000
_cell.angle_alpha   90.00
_cell.angle_beta   90.00
_cell.angle_gamma   90.00
#
_symmetry.space_group_name_H-M   'P 1'
#
loop_
_entity.id
_entity.type
_entity.pdbx_description
1 polymer ?
#
loop_
_entity_poly.entity_id
_entity_poly.type
_entity_poly.pdbx_seq_one_letter_code
_entity_poly.pdbx_strand_id
1 'polypeptide(L)'
;CPGHFGHIELARGVYHVGFLGKVKKILECICYNCGKLKADVNTEPRLADAVRYIRDPKKRLAMVHAITKGMKVCAPDEPATEDPPVDEDGKPIIKPGHGGCGAIQPNVRRDGLKLNFVFPKEKDEEDEMNIKQDEKRPLPASACLTILKKIPEADLEIMGLPADDARPEWMILTVLPVPPPPVRPSVAVDGGMLRGEDDLTYKLADIIKANQNVRRLEQEGAPGHVIEEFETLLQWHVATYMDNDLPG
;
A
#
# COMPACT_ATOMS: atom_id res chain seq x y z
N CYS A 1 33.05 12.05 15.01
CA CYS A 1 32.70 11.03 14.00
C CYS A 1 31.19 11.06 13.79
N PRO A 2 30.68 11.26 12.56
CA PRO A 2 29.23 11.39 12.29
C PRO A 2 28.42 10.11 12.55
N GLY A 3 29.10 8.95 12.65
CA GLY A 3 28.45 7.64 12.79
C GLY A 3 27.98 7.07 11.45
N HIS A 4 27.70 5.76 11.42
CA HIS A 4 27.25 5.04 10.23
C HIS A 4 25.89 4.40 10.50
N PHE A 5 24.98 4.50 9.53
CA PHE A 5 23.69 3.82 9.61
C PHE A 5 23.86 2.32 9.49
N GLY A 6 23.13 1.58 10.32
CA GLY A 6 22.92 0.15 10.16
C GLY A 6 21.60 -0.14 9.44
N HIS A 7 21.27 -1.41 9.30
CA HIS A 7 19.96 -1.84 8.80
C HIS A 7 19.49 -3.11 9.53
N ILE A 8 18.18 -3.27 9.61
CA ILE A 8 17.52 -4.50 10.06
C ILE A 8 16.66 -4.99 8.91
N GLU A 9 16.91 -6.21 8.46
CA GLU A 9 16.01 -6.89 7.52
C GLU A 9 14.79 -7.43 8.28
N LEU A 10 13.61 -7.01 7.87
CA LEU A 10 12.37 -7.47 8.47
C LEU A 10 11.99 -8.86 7.93
N ALA A 11 11.38 -9.70 8.76
CA ALA A 11 10.89 -11.03 8.42
C ALA A 11 9.77 -10.97 7.38
N ARG A 12 8.89 -9.97 7.56
CA ARG A 12 7.76 -9.63 6.71
C ARG A 12 7.80 -8.14 6.41
N GLY A 13 7.19 -7.74 5.29
CA GLY A 13 6.94 -6.34 5.01
C GLY A 13 6.07 -5.72 6.09
N VAL A 14 6.34 -4.47 6.46
CA VAL A 14 5.63 -3.71 7.50
C VAL A 14 5.15 -2.39 6.89
N TYR A 15 3.92 -1.98 7.15
CA TYR A 15 3.44 -0.67 6.72
C TYR A 15 4.19 0.44 7.47
N HIS A 16 4.73 1.42 6.73
CA HIS A 16 5.20 2.64 7.35
C HIS A 16 4.02 3.47 7.86
N VAL A 17 4.01 3.79 9.16
CA VAL A 17 2.89 4.43 9.85
C VAL A 17 2.45 5.75 9.20
N GLY A 18 3.41 6.61 8.84
CA GLY A 18 3.15 7.90 8.18
C GLY A 18 2.56 7.79 6.77
N PHE A 19 2.63 6.61 6.13
CA PHE A 19 2.19 6.42 4.75
C PHE A 19 0.93 5.56 4.61
N LEU A 20 0.41 4.95 5.68
CA LEU A 20 -0.80 4.13 5.65
C LEU A 20 -1.97 4.81 4.91
N GLY A 21 -2.20 6.10 5.17
CA GLY A 21 -3.25 6.86 4.49
C GLY A 21 -2.98 7.06 2.99
N LYS A 22 -1.72 7.20 2.58
CA LYS A 22 -1.32 7.35 1.17
C LYS A 22 -1.39 6.00 0.44
N VAL A 23 -0.91 4.93 1.06
CA VAL A 23 -1.02 3.55 0.55
C VAL A 23 -2.48 3.19 0.31
N LYS A 24 -3.36 3.44 1.28
CA LYS A 24 -4.81 3.25 1.13
C LYS A 24 -5.36 3.98 -0.11
N LYS A 25 -5.04 5.27 -0.27
CA LYS A 25 -5.50 6.07 -1.41
C LYS A 25 -5.00 5.50 -2.74
N ILE A 26 -3.73 5.09 -2.81
CA ILE A 26 -3.15 4.50 -4.03
C ILE A 26 -3.84 3.17 -4.36
N LEU A 27 -4.05 2.30 -3.38
CA LEU A 27 -4.79 1.03 -3.58
C LEU A 27 -6.24 1.26 -4.06
N GLU A 28 -6.87 2.37 -3.67
CA GLU A 28 -8.19 2.74 -4.18
C GLU A 28 -8.15 3.27 -5.63
N CYS A 29 -6.98 3.71 -6.11
CA CYS A 29 -6.78 4.17 -7.49
C CYS A 29 -6.50 3.04 -8.48
N ILE A 30 -5.76 2.02 -8.05
CA ILE A 30 -5.28 0.94 -8.91
C ILE A 30 -6.10 -0.34 -8.78
N CYS A 31 -6.08 -1.18 -9.80
CA CYS A 31 -6.62 -2.53 -9.74
C CYS A 31 -5.72 -3.41 -8.87
N TYR A 32 -6.28 -3.98 -7.80
CA TYR A 32 -5.50 -4.84 -6.88
C TYR A 32 -4.94 -6.10 -7.58
N ASN A 33 -5.57 -6.55 -8.66
CA ASN A 33 -5.16 -7.74 -9.40
C ASN A 33 -4.03 -7.47 -10.40
N CYS A 34 -4.24 -6.59 -11.39
CA CYS A 34 -3.27 -6.31 -12.46
C CYS A 34 -2.35 -5.10 -12.20
N GLY A 35 -2.62 -4.26 -11.19
CA GLY A 35 -1.79 -3.10 -10.84
C GLY A 35 -2.05 -1.83 -11.66
N LYS A 36 -2.81 -1.90 -12.75
CA LYS A 36 -3.14 -0.73 -13.58
C LYS A 36 -4.01 0.28 -12.83
N LEU A 37 -3.89 1.56 -13.14
CA LEU A 37 -4.87 2.58 -12.76
C LEU A 37 -6.28 2.13 -13.21
N LYS A 38 -7.33 2.40 -12.45
CA LYS A 38 -8.71 1.96 -12.83
C LYS A 38 -9.37 2.85 -13.88
N ALA A 39 -8.82 4.03 -14.12
CA ALA A 39 -9.31 5.03 -15.05
C ALA A 39 -8.27 5.28 -16.13
N ASP A 40 -8.71 5.57 -17.35
CA ASP A 40 -7.84 5.89 -18.47
C ASP A 40 -7.95 7.37 -18.86
N VAL A 41 -6.82 7.95 -19.26
CA VAL A 41 -6.73 9.36 -19.70
C VAL A 41 -7.52 9.56 -20.98
N ASN A 42 -7.62 8.55 -21.84
CA ASN A 42 -8.33 8.66 -23.12
C ASN A 42 -9.85 8.56 -22.97
N THR A 43 -10.35 7.86 -21.93
CA THR A 43 -11.78 7.59 -21.75
C THR A 43 -12.44 8.47 -20.70
N GLU A 44 -11.68 9.00 -19.73
CA GLU A 44 -12.19 9.87 -18.66
C GLU A 44 -11.62 11.30 -18.79
N PRO A 45 -12.39 12.26 -19.33
CA PRO A 45 -11.93 13.64 -19.54
C PRO A 45 -11.47 14.33 -18.25
N ARG A 46 -12.08 14.02 -17.10
CA ARG A 46 -11.69 14.61 -15.81
C ARG A 46 -10.29 14.18 -15.39
N LEU A 47 -9.88 12.98 -15.79
CA LEU A 47 -8.52 12.48 -15.55
C LEU A 47 -7.53 13.19 -16.49
N ALA A 48 -7.88 13.35 -17.77
CA ALA A 48 -7.06 14.11 -18.72
C ALA A 48 -6.83 15.56 -18.28
N ASP A 49 -7.88 16.23 -17.82
CA ASP A 49 -7.80 17.59 -17.27
C ASP A 49 -6.93 17.63 -16.01
N ALA A 50 -7.06 16.64 -15.12
CA ALA A 50 -6.23 16.56 -13.92
C ALA A 50 -4.74 16.43 -14.27
N VAL A 51 -4.38 15.58 -15.23
CA VAL A 51 -2.99 15.42 -15.70
C VAL A 51 -2.47 16.70 -16.35
N ARG A 52 -3.28 17.35 -17.18
CA ARG A 52 -2.88 18.53 -17.96
C ARG A 52 -2.72 19.79 -17.10
N TYR A 53 -3.65 20.04 -16.17
CA TYR A 53 -3.75 21.32 -15.48
C TYR A 53 -3.26 21.30 -14.04
N ILE A 54 -3.31 20.15 -13.35
CA ILE A 54 -2.92 20.07 -11.93
C ILE A 54 -1.43 19.75 -11.84
N ARG A 55 -0.59 20.76 -11.64
CA ARG A 55 0.87 20.59 -11.48
C ARG A 55 1.28 20.04 -10.12
N ASP A 56 0.52 20.36 -9.07
CA ASP A 56 0.81 19.89 -7.71
C ASP A 56 0.53 18.38 -7.58
N PRO A 57 1.54 17.56 -7.25
CA PRO A 57 1.40 16.10 -7.19
C PRO A 57 0.37 15.62 -6.15
N LYS A 58 0.29 16.31 -5.00
CA LYS A 58 -0.62 15.94 -3.91
C LYS A 58 -2.08 16.21 -4.28
N LYS A 59 -2.36 17.35 -4.92
CA LYS A 59 -3.69 17.69 -5.46
C LYS A 59 -4.05 16.76 -6.62
N ARG A 60 -3.10 16.42 -7.49
CA ARG A 60 -3.34 15.49 -8.60
C ARG A 60 -3.76 14.13 -8.08
N LEU A 61 -3.00 13.53 -7.15
CA LEU A 61 -3.36 12.26 -6.54
C LEU A 61 -4.74 12.31 -5.85
N ALA A 62 -5.08 13.42 -5.19
CA ALA A 62 -6.39 13.58 -4.57
C ALA A 62 -7.54 13.59 -5.59
N MET A 63 -7.34 14.23 -6.75
CA MET A 63 -8.32 14.24 -7.84
C MET A 63 -8.44 12.87 -8.52
N VAL A 64 -7.31 12.21 -8.81
CA VAL A 64 -7.31 10.85 -9.36
C VAL A 64 -8.05 9.91 -8.41
N HIS A 65 -7.73 9.96 -7.11
CA HIS A 65 -8.43 9.19 -6.09
C HIS A 65 -9.93 9.45 -6.04
N ALA A 66 -10.36 10.70 -6.19
CA ALA A 66 -11.77 11.06 -6.20
C ALA A 66 -12.52 10.43 -7.40
N ILE A 67 -11.86 10.30 -8.56
CA ILE A 67 -12.40 9.69 -9.77
C ILE A 67 -12.46 8.15 -9.62
N THR A 68 -11.39 7.54 -9.13
CA THR A 68 -11.22 6.08 -9.17
C THR A 68 -11.81 5.33 -7.98
N LYS A 69 -11.96 5.98 -6.81
CA LYS A 69 -12.40 5.30 -5.56
C LYS A 69 -13.76 4.59 -5.69
N GLY A 70 -14.62 5.06 -6.60
CA GLY A 70 -15.95 4.49 -6.83
C GLY A 70 -15.99 3.37 -7.88
N MET A 71 -14.88 3.12 -8.58
CA MET A 71 -14.81 2.13 -9.65
C MET A 71 -14.73 0.73 -9.04
N LYS A 72 -15.82 -0.04 -9.21
CA LYS A 72 -16.00 -1.38 -8.64
C LYS A 72 -15.51 -2.51 -9.54
N VAL A 73 -15.14 -2.22 -10.78
CA VAL A 73 -14.65 -3.22 -11.75
C VAL A 73 -13.50 -2.61 -12.53
N CYS A 74 -12.46 -3.40 -12.77
CA CYS A 74 -11.38 -3.04 -13.71
C CYS A 74 -11.87 -3.35 -15.13
N ALA A 75 -12.47 -2.38 -15.80
CA ALA A 75 -13.17 -2.59 -17.07
C ALA A 75 -12.21 -3.14 -18.15
N PRO A 76 -12.47 -4.34 -18.70
CA PRO A 76 -11.73 -4.85 -19.85
C PRO A 76 -12.10 -4.05 -21.09
N ASP A 77 -11.25 -4.10 -22.10
CA ASP A 77 -11.55 -3.47 -23.38
C ASP A 77 -12.71 -4.19 -24.07
N GLU A 78 -13.53 -3.41 -24.78
CA GLU A 78 -14.52 -3.99 -25.68
C GLU A 78 -13.77 -4.82 -26.75
N PRO A 79 -14.22 -6.05 -27.02
CA PRO A 79 -13.64 -6.83 -28.10
C PRO A 79 -13.80 -6.06 -29.42
N ALA A 80 -12.78 -6.13 -30.28
CA ALA A 80 -12.87 -5.53 -31.61
C ALA A 80 -14.08 -6.10 -32.35
N THR A 81 -14.99 -5.22 -32.78
CA THR A 81 -16.11 -5.60 -33.65
C THR A 81 -15.58 -6.05 -35.00
N GLU A 82 -16.17 -7.08 -35.61
CA GLU A 82 -15.75 -7.58 -36.94
C GLU A 82 -15.82 -6.49 -38.02
N ASP A 83 -16.76 -5.54 -37.87
CA ASP A 83 -16.87 -4.32 -38.67
C ASP A 83 -16.62 -3.07 -37.79
N PRO A 84 -15.36 -2.63 -37.62
CA PRO A 84 -15.06 -1.38 -36.93
C PRO A 84 -15.56 -0.17 -37.76
N PRO A 85 -16.10 0.88 -37.13
CA PRO A 85 -16.47 2.11 -37.83
C PRO A 85 -15.24 2.65 -38.58
N VAL A 86 -15.38 3.05 -39.83
CA VAL A 86 -14.26 3.62 -40.60
C VAL A 86 -14.27 5.14 -40.57
N ASP A 87 -13.09 5.77 -40.62
CA ASP A 87 -12.93 7.21 -40.78
C ASP A 87 -13.25 7.65 -42.22
N GLU A 88 -13.19 8.96 -42.47
CA GLU A 88 -13.45 9.57 -43.78
C GLU A 88 -12.51 9.02 -44.88
N ASP A 89 -11.36 8.45 -44.50
CA ASP A 89 -10.36 7.83 -45.36
C ASP A 89 -10.52 6.29 -45.49
N GLY A 90 -11.58 5.70 -44.92
CA GLY A 90 -11.86 4.27 -44.98
C GLY A 90 -11.00 3.40 -44.05
N LYS A 91 -10.30 3.98 -43.09
CA LYS A 91 -9.50 3.26 -42.09
C LYS A 91 -10.33 2.96 -40.84
N PRO A 92 -10.16 1.79 -40.21
CA PRO A 92 -10.90 1.43 -39.03
C PRO A 92 -10.55 2.34 -37.83
N ILE A 93 -11.58 2.93 -37.23
CA ILE A 93 -11.52 3.72 -35.99
C ILE A 93 -11.36 2.75 -34.83
N ILE A 94 -10.11 2.57 -34.39
CA ILE A 94 -9.79 1.79 -33.20
C ILE A 94 -9.99 2.70 -31.98
N LYS A 95 -11.00 2.41 -31.13
CA LYS A 95 -11.15 3.10 -29.86
C LYS A 95 -9.97 2.73 -28.94
N PRO A 96 -9.29 3.71 -28.29
CA PRO A 96 -8.26 3.41 -27.33
C PRO A 96 -8.81 2.56 -26.18
N GLY A 97 -8.24 1.38 -25.99
CA GLY A 97 -8.54 0.49 -24.87
C GLY A 97 -7.70 0.84 -23.64
N HIS A 98 -8.29 0.70 -22.47
CA HIS A 98 -7.66 0.81 -21.16
C HIS A 98 -6.90 -0.48 -20.75
N GLY A 99 -7.36 -1.63 -21.27
CA GLY A 99 -6.79 -2.95 -21.05
C GLY A 99 -6.94 -3.45 -19.62
N GLY A 100 -8.10 -3.23 -19.00
CA GLY A 100 -8.41 -3.76 -17.68
C GLY A 100 -8.62 -5.28 -17.68
N CYS A 101 -8.59 -5.91 -16.50
CA CYS A 101 -8.60 -7.37 -16.36
C CYS A 101 -9.96 -7.97 -15.95
N GLY A 102 -11.02 -7.16 -15.85
CA GLY A 102 -12.36 -7.59 -15.43
C GLY A 102 -12.54 -7.85 -13.93
N ALA A 103 -11.49 -7.71 -13.11
CA ALA A 103 -11.58 -8.04 -11.69
C ALA A 103 -12.47 -7.05 -10.92
N ILE A 104 -13.32 -7.59 -10.03
CA ILE A 104 -14.12 -6.82 -9.08
C ILE A 104 -13.19 -6.18 -8.05
N GLN A 105 -13.34 -4.88 -7.83
CA GLN A 105 -12.49 -4.09 -6.96
C GLN A 105 -13.04 -4.04 -5.54
N PRO A 106 -12.22 -4.36 -4.52
CA PRO A 106 -12.64 -4.22 -3.13
C PRO A 106 -12.65 -2.76 -2.68
N ASN A 107 -13.43 -2.48 -1.64
CA ASN A 107 -13.25 -1.28 -0.84
C ASN A 107 -12.07 -1.47 0.10
N VAL A 108 -11.16 -0.50 0.17
CA VAL A 108 -10.02 -0.55 1.09
C VAL A 108 -10.44 0.11 2.41
N ARG A 109 -10.42 -0.64 3.51
CA ARG A 109 -10.70 -0.14 4.87
C ARG A 109 -9.44 -0.14 5.70
N ARG A 110 -9.30 0.87 6.56
CA ARG A 110 -8.21 0.99 7.52
C ARG A 110 -8.78 0.80 8.92
N ASP A 111 -8.23 -0.17 9.65
CA ASP A 111 -8.54 -0.42 11.05
C ASP A 111 -7.23 -0.32 11.84
N GLY A 112 -6.98 0.83 12.47
CA GLY A 112 -5.71 1.13 13.13
C GLY A 112 -4.51 1.06 12.18
N LEU A 113 -3.63 0.08 12.40
CA LEU A 113 -2.44 -0.19 11.58
C LEU A 113 -2.68 -1.25 10.49
N LYS A 114 -3.88 -1.80 10.37
CA LYS A 114 -4.23 -2.82 9.38
C LYS A 114 -5.01 -2.20 8.22
N LEU A 115 -4.76 -2.72 7.02
CA LEU A 115 -5.61 -2.50 5.85
C LEU A 115 -6.37 -3.79 5.54
N ASN A 116 -7.62 -3.65 5.12
CA ASN A 116 -8.50 -4.76 4.78
C ASN A 116 -9.17 -4.48 3.44
N PHE A 117 -9.29 -5.51 2.61
CA PHE A 117 -10.16 -5.51 1.45
C PHE A 117 -11.56 -5.95 1.88
N VAL A 118 -12.56 -5.16 1.50
CA VAL A 118 -13.97 -5.47 1.75
C VAL A 118 -14.65 -5.61 0.40
N PHE A 119 -15.04 -6.84 0.06
CA PHE A 119 -15.79 -7.13 -1.15
C PHE A 119 -17.30 -7.02 -0.84
N PRO A 120 -18.00 -6.03 -1.43
CA PRO A 120 -19.44 -5.91 -1.25
C PRO A 120 -20.12 -7.11 -1.90
N LYS A 121 -20.99 -7.81 -1.16
CA LYS A 121 -21.87 -8.82 -1.76
C LYS A 121 -23.07 -8.14 -2.41
N GLU A 122 -23.56 -8.71 -3.51
CA GLU A 122 -24.82 -8.29 -4.11
C GLU A 122 -25.95 -8.53 -3.09
N LYS A 123 -26.85 -7.55 -2.97
CA LYS A 123 -28.07 -7.72 -2.19
C LYS A 123 -29.03 -8.52 -3.05
N ASP A 124 -29.16 -9.81 -2.76
CA ASP A 124 -30.23 -10.62 -3.34
C ASP A 124 -31.57 -10.06 -2.82
N GLU A 125 -32.44 -9.60 -3.73
CA GLU A 125 -33.75 -9.01 -3.39
C GLU A 125 -34.72 -10.01 -2.75
N GLU A 126 -34.46 -11.32 -2.88
CA GLU A 126 -35.34 -12.39 -2.37
C GLU A 126 -35.06 -12.79 -0.91
N ASP A 127 -33.94 -12.36 -0.30
CA ASP A 127 -33.51 -12.72 1.06
C ASP A 127 -33.51 -11.50 2.00
N GLU A 128 -34.64 -10.79 2.14
CA GLU A 128 -34.79 -9.64 3.06
C GLU A 128 -34.48 -9.96 4.54
N MET A 129 -34.43 -11.24 4.92
CA MET A 129 -34.16 -11.69 6.30
C MET A 129 -32.70 -12.12 6.56
N ASN A 130 -31.81 -12.11 5.57
CA ASN A 130 -30.43 -12.56 5.76
C ASN A 130 -29.43 -11.51 5.28
N ILE A 131 -29.06 -10.60 6.18
CA ILE A 131 -27.96 -9.64 5.95
C ILE A 131 -26.65 -10.44 5.87
N LYS A 132 -26.31 -10.94 4.67
CA LYS A 132 -25.00 -11.56 4.41
C LYS A 132 -23.94 -10.49 4.65
N GLN A 133 -23.09 -10.69 5.65
CA GLN A 133 -21.99 -9.76 5.96
C GLN A 133 -21.02 -9.66 4.78
N ASP A 134 -20.52 -8.44 4.54
CA ASP A 134 -19.46 -8.18 3.55
C ASP A 134 -18.24 -9.06 3.81
N GLU A 135 -17.63 -9.58 2.73
CA GLU A 135 -16.43 -10.40 2.88
C GLU A 135 -15.21 -9.51 3.14
N LYS A 136 -14.72 -9.54 4.38
CA LYS A 136 -13.53 -8.82 4.81
C LYS A 136 -12.31 -9.73 4.74
N ARG A 137 -11.33 -9.36 3.92
CA ARG A 137 -10.04 -10.04 3.80
C ARG A 137 -8.92 -9.12 4.31
N PRO A 138 -8.09 -9.56 5.27
CA PRO A 138 -6.92 -8.78 5.68
C PRO A 138 -5.95 -8.61 4.52
N LEU A 139 -5.32 -7.43 4.45
CA LEU A 139 -4.25 -7.14 3.49
C LEU A 139 -2.91 -7.00 4.24
N PRO A 140 -2.14 -8.10 4.39
CA PRO A 140 -0.79 -8.03 4.92
C PRO A 140 0.09 -7.08 4.11
N ALA A 141 1.01 -6.39 4.77
CA ALA A 141 1.90 -5.43 4.11
C ALA A 141 2.75 -6.09 3.01
N SER A 142 3.16 -7.35 3.22
CA SER A 142 3.88 -8.14 2.19
C SER A 142 3.04 -8.38 0.92
N ALA A 143 1.73 -8.60 1.07
CA ALA A 143 0.83 -8.74 -0.08
C ALA A 143 0.58 -7.39 -0.77
N CYS A 144 0.41 -6.32 0.02
CA CYS A 144 0.31 -4.96 -0.50
C CYS A 144 1.55 -4.55 -1.32
N LEU A 145 2.76 -4.87 -0.83
CA LEU A 145 4.01 -4.64 -1.55
C LEU A 145 3.98 -5.24 -2.96
N THR A 146 3.53 -6.49 -3.09
CA THR A 146 3.42 -7.17 -4.39
C THR A 146 2.42 -6.49 -5.31
N ILE A 147 1.32 -5.96 -4.79
CA ILE A 147 0.34 -5.19 -5.58
C ILE A 147 0.94 -3.87 -6.05
N LEU A 148 1.60 -3.12 -5.16
CA LEU A 148 2.21 -1.83 -5.49
C LEU A 148 3.33 -1.97 -6.53
N LYS A 149 4.09 -3.06 -6.50
CA LYS A 149 5.12 -3.37 -7.51
C LYS A 149 4.56 -3.62 -8.92
N LYS A 150 3.29 -3.98 -9.06
CA LYS A 150 2.65 -4.20 -10.37
C LYS A 150 2.30 -2.91 -11.09
N ILE A 151 2.35 -1.75 -10.40
CA ILE A 151 1.94 -0.47 -10.97
C ILE A 151 2.94 -0.08 -12.08
N PRO A 152 2.48 0.12 -13.33
CA PRO A 152 3.31 0.63 -14.40
C PRO A 152 3.79 2.07 -14.13
N GLU A 153 4.99 2.43 -14.59
CA GLU A 153 5.53 3.78 -14.41
C GLU A 153 4.65 4.87 -15.03
N ALA A 154 4.05 4.59 -16.20
CA ALA A 154 3.09 5.50 -16.84
C ALA A 154 1.90 5.86 -15.91
N ASP A 155 1.40 4.89 -15.13
CA ASP A 155 0.31 5.11 -14.19
C ASP A 155 0.77 5.91 -12.96
N LEU A 156 2.03 5.75 -12.55
CA LEU A 156 2.63 6.57 -11.49
C LEU A 156 2.67 8.04 -11.90
N GLU A 157 3.08 8.34 -13.13
CA GLU A 157 3.12 9.71 -13.66
C GLU A 157 1.72 10.35 -13.71
N ILE A 158 0.71 9.59 -14.17
CA ILE A 158 -0.69 10.03 -14.19
C ILE A 158 -1.18 10.36 -12.78
N MET A 159 -0.86 9.50 -11.79
CA MET A 159 -1.21 9.73 -10.39
C MET A 159 -0.43 10.89 -9.74
N GLY A 160 0.64 11.38 -10.37
CA GLY A 160 1.54 12.38 -9.79
C GLY A 160 2.48 11.79 -8.75
N LEU A 161 3.01 10.59 -8.99
CA LEU A 161 4.00 9.91 -8.15
C LEU A 161 5.30 9.80 -8.95
N PRO A 162 6.40 10.44 -8.53
CA PRO A 162 7.66 10.35 -9.26
C PRO A 162 8.25 8.94 -9.11
N ALA A 163 8.57 8.30 -10.23
CA ALA A 163 9.09 6.93 -10.26
C ALA A 163 10.52 6.83 -9.70
N ASP A 164 11.34 7.88 -9.82
CA ASP A 164 12.73 7.84 -9.37
C ASP A 164 12.89 8.06 -7.86
N ASP A 165 12.02 8.89 -7.27
CA ASP A 165 12.19 9.37 -5.89
C ASP A 165 11.14 8.83 -4.90
N ALA A 166 9.99 8.35 -5.38
CA ALA A 166 8.88 8.01 -4.48
C ALA A 166 7.99 6.87 -5.01
N ARG A 167 8.60 5.74 -5.36
CA ARG A 167 7.84 4.55 -5.77
C ARG A 167 6.92 4.06 -4.66
N PRO A 168 5.66 3.66 -4.96
CA PRO A 168 4.70 3.30 -3.92
C PRO A 168 5.12 2.13 -3.04
N GLU A 169 5.82 1.15 -3.60
CA GLU A 169 6.34 0.01 -2.84
C GLU A 169 7.25 0.40 -1.67
N TRP A 170 7.93 1.55 -1.73
CA TRP A 170 8.83 2.03 -0.67
C TRP A 170 8.08 2.50 0.57
N MET A 171 6.76 2.69 0.48
CA MET A 171 5.91 2.93 1.65
C MET A 171 5.72 1.68 2.51
N ILE A 172 6.13 0.50 2.01
CA ILE A 172 6.21 -0.75 2.76
C ILE A 172 7.67 -1.01 3.12
N LEU A 173 7.95 -1.08 4.42
CA LEU A 173 9.27 -1.33 4.95
C LEU A 173 9.57 -2.82 4.88
N THR A 174 10.61 -3.19 4.12
CA THR A 174 11.24 -4.52 4.17
C THR A 174 12.58 -4.48 4.90
N VAL A 175 13.22 -3.31 4.91
CA VAL A 175 14.46 -3.02 5.62
C VAL A 175 14.25 -1.76 6.44
N LEU A 176 14.53 -1.84 7.74
CA LEU A 176 14.44 -0.71 8.66
C LEU A 176 15.84 -0.11 8.87
N PRO A 177 16.08 1.17 8.57
CA PRO A 177 17.36 1.82 8.83
C PRO A 177 17.57 1.97 10.34
N VAL A 178 18.79 1.67 10.80
CA VAL A 178 19.18 1.83 12.21
C VAL A 178 20.03 3.09 12.35
N PRO A 179 19.57 4.09 13.11
CA PRO A 179 20.33 5.32 13.29
C PRO A 179 21.63 5.08 14.07
N PRO A 180 22.69 5.85 13.79
CA PRO A 180 23.99 5.70 14.45
C PRO A 180 23.94 6.20 15.90
N PRO A 181 24.92 5.82 16.75
CA PRO A 181 24.97 6.23 18.16
C PRO A 181 24.83 7.74 18.45
N PRO A 182 25.34 8.68 17.61
CA PRO A 182 25.10 10.11 17.84
C PRO A 182 23.63 10.53 17.81
N VAL A 183 22.75 9.76 17.17
CA VAL A 183 21.29 10.00 17.14
C VAL A 183 20.56 9.32 18.31
N ARG A 184 21.20 8.31 18.94
CA ARG A 184 20.66 7.52 20.07
C ARG A 184 21.70 7.44 21.19
N PRO A 185 22.02 8.57 21.85
CA PRO A 185 23.14 8.68 22.77
C PRO A 185 22.93 7.87 24.06
N SER A 186 23.98 7.20 24.54
CA SER A 186 23.94 6.57 25.86
C SER A 186 24.44 7.50 26.96
N VAL A 187 23.84 7.37 28.15
CA VAL A 187 24.21 8.13 29.35
C VAL A 187 24.95 7.21 30.31
N ALA A 188 26.18 7.59 30.65
CA ALA A 188 26.93 6.94 31.73
C ALA A 188 26.55 7.56 33.07
N VAL A 189 26.13 6.73 34.03
CA VAL A 189 25.83 7.11 35.40
C VAL A 189 26.93 6.54 36.30
N ASP A 190 27.29 7.28 37.36
CA ASP A 190 28.24 6.86 38.40
C ASP A 190 29.64 6.48 37.87
N GLY A 191 30.32 7.45 37.24
CA GLY A 191 31.71 7.27 36.77
C GLY A 191 31.89 6.24 35.64
N GLY A 192 30.81 5.75 35.04
CA GLY A 192 30.84 4.77 33.95
C GLY A 192 30.52 3.33 34.36
N MET A 193 30.16 3.09 35.63
CA MET A 193 29.81 1.76 36.11
C MET A 193 28.41 1.30 35.66
N LEU A 194 27.49 2.25 35.46
CA LEU A 194 26.15 2.01 34.94
C LEU A 194 25.95 2.76 33.63
N ARG A 195 25.42 2.08 32.62
CA ARG A 195 25.07 2.69 31.31
C ARG A 195 23.56 2.60 31.11
N GLY A 196 22.92 3.76 31.01
CA GLY A 196 21.56 3.89 30.49
C GLY A 196 21.63 4.11 28.99
N GLU A 197 21.02 3.22 28.22
CA GLU A 197 20.91 3.39 26.77
C GLU A 197 19.74 4.33 26.43
N ASP A 198 19.75 4.88 25.22
CA ASP A 198 18.65 5.69 24.70
C ASP A 198 17.36 4.87 24.49
N ASP A 199 16.19 5.50 24.65
CA ASP A 199 14.88 4.85 24.44
C ASP A 199 14.72 4.26 23.03
N LEU A 200 15.29 4.90 22.00
CA LEU A 200 15.31 4.34 20.64
C LEU A 200 16.09 3.02 20.59
N THR A 201 17.15 2.89 21.38
CA THR A 201 17.94 1.66 21.46
C THR A 201 17.14 0.53 22.10
N TYR A 202 16.39 0.81 23.17
CA TYR A 202 15.49 -0.17 23.77
C TYR A 202 14.38 -0.60 22.80
N LYS A 203 13.76 0.36 22.10
CA LYS A 203 12.71 0.03 21.12
C LYS A 203 13.24 -0.77 19.94
N LEU A 204 14.43 -0.45 19.45
CA LEU A 204 15.11 -1.24 18.40
C LEU A 204 15.39 -2.68 18.88
N ALA A 205 15.77 -2.88 20.14
CA ALA A 205 15.95 -4.22 20.70
C ALA A 205 14.64 -5.02 20.69
N ASP A 206 13.51 -4.40 21.02
CA ASP A 206 12.20 -5.05 20.96
C ASP A 206 11.77 -5.37 19.52
N ILE A 207 12.04 -4.47 18.56
CA ILE A 207 11.83 -4.74 17.13
C ILE A 207 12.63 -5.98 16.70
N ILE A 208 13.90 -6.07 17.09
CA ILE A 208 14.75 -7.23 16.76
C ILE A 208 14.18 -8.53 17.34
N LYS A 209 13.75 -8.53 18.60
CA LYS A 209 13.14 -9.71 19.25
C LYS A 209 11.85 -10.13 18.54
N ALA A 210 10.95 -9.19 18.27
CA ALA A 210 9.70 -9.46 17.55
C ALA A 210 9.99 -10.02 16.15
N ASN A 211 10.96 -9.43 15.44
CA ASN A 211 11.36 -9.85 14.11
C ASN A 211 11.94 -11.28 14.08
N GLN A 212 12.80 -11.61 15.05
CA GLN A 212 13.36 -12.96 15.19
C GLN A 212 12.27 -13.99 15.50
N ASN A 213 11.28 -13.64 16.32
CA ASN A 213 10.15 -14.51 16.62
C ASN A 213 9.32 -14.82 15.38
N VAL A 214 9.01 -13.82 14.54
CA VAL A 214 8.32 -14.05 13.27
C VAL A 214 9.14 -14.97 12.37
N ARG A 215 10.43 -14.69 12.16
CA ARG A 215 11.30 -15.56 11.34
C ARG A 215 11.33 -17.00 11.85
N ARG A 216 11.41 -17.19 13.17
CA ARG A 216 11.44 -18.52 13.80
C ARG A 216 10.13 -19.28 13.56
N LEU A 217 8.98 -18.64 13.79
CA LEU A 217 7.67 -19.27 13.60
C LEU A 217 7.43 -19.67 12.15
N GLU A 218 7.92 -18.89 11.19
CA GLU A 218 7.84 -19.23 9.77
C GLU A 218 8.70 -20.45 9.42
N GLN A 219 9.92 -20.52 9.96
CA GLN A 219 10.83 -21.66 9.76
C GLN A 219 10.30 -22.95 10.40
N GLU A 220 9.65 -22.83 11.56
CA GLU A 220 9.02 -23.94 12.27
C GLU A 220 7.69 -24.39 11.62
N GLY A 221 7.18 -23.66 10.61
CA GLY A 221 5.91 -23.97 9.95
C GLY A 221 4.69 -23.76 10.85
N ALA A 222 4.73 -22.76 11.74
CA ALA A 222 3.65 -22.45 12.66
C ALA A 222 2.33 -22.14 11.90
N PRO A 223 1.17 -22.35 12.55
CA PRO A 223 -0.12 -22.00 11.95
C PRO A 223 -0.21 -20.52 11.56
N GLY A 224 -0.85 -20.23 10.41
CA GLY A 224 -0.91 -18.87 9.85
C GLY A 224 -1.47 -17.80 10.79
N HIS A 225 -2.52 -18.12 11.56
CA HIS A 225 -3.11 -17.18 12.52
C HIS A 225 -2.12 -16.78 13.64
N VAL A 226 -1.24 -17.68 14.07
CA VAL A 226 -0.20 -17.38 15.06
C VAL A 226 0.82 -16.43 14.44
N ILE A 227 1.25 -16.69 13.20
CA ILE A 227 2.20 -15.82 12.49
C ILE A 227 1.61 -14.41 12.32
N GLU A 228 0.32 -14.30 11.99
CA GLU A 228 -0.38 -13.01 11.85
C GLU A 228 -0.43 -12.19 13.16
N GLU A 229 -0.56 -12.86 14.32
CA GLU A 229 -0.50 -12.20 15.63
C GLU A 229 0.89 -11.60 15.89
N PHE A 230 1.96 -12.37 15.65
CA PHE A 230 3.33 -11.89 15.80
C PHE A 230 3.72 -10.85 14.73
N GLU A 231 3.20 -10.95 13.51
CA GLU A 231 3.33 -9.93 12.47
C GLU A 231 2.65 -8.62 12.91
N THR A 232 1.47 -8.70 13.53
CA THR A 232 0.77 -7.54 14.09
C THR A 232 1.60 -6.88 15.19
N LEU A 233 2.24 -7.68 16.07
CA LEU A 233 3.13 -7.17 17.11
C LEU A 233 4.35 -6.48 16.52
N LEU A 234 5.00 -7.07 15.52
CA LEU A 234 6.12 -6.45 14.79
C LEU A 234 5.70 -5.12 14.16
N GLN A 235 4.55 -5.08 13.49
CA GLN A 235 3.98 -3.86 12.90
C GLN A 235 3.76 -2.77 13.95
N TRP A 236 3.29 -3.13 15.15
CA TRP A 236 3.11 -2.20 16.25
C TRP A 236 4.44 -1.64 16.77
N HIS A 237 5.45 -2.49 16.99
CA HIS A 237 6.77 -2.04 17.46
C HIS A 237 7.43 -1.08 16.45
N VAL A 238 7.35 -1.37 15.16
CA VAL A 238 7.90 -0.48 14.11
C VAL A 238 7.10 0.81 14.01
N ALA A 239 5.77 0.77 14.13
CA ALA A 239 4.94 1.96 14.09
C ALA A 239 5.23 2.91 15.27
N THR A 240 5.22 2.38 16.49
CA THR A 240 5.50 3.15 17.71
C THR A 240 6.96 3.60 17.85
N TYR A 241 7.89 2.96 17.14
CA TYR A 241 9.25 3.46 16.98
C TYR A 241 9.32 4.76 16.18
N MET A 242 8.44 4.93 15.19
CA MET A 242 8.41 6.12 14.31
C MET A 242 7.46 7.21 14.80
N ASP A 243 6.31 6.81 15.35
CA ASP A 243 5.26 7.70 15.83
C ASP A 243 4.56 7.05 17.03
N ASN A 244 4.80 7.61 18.21
CA ASN A 244 4.25 7.08 19.47
C ASN A 244 2.90 7.71 19.84
N ASP A 245 2.41 8.69 19.07
CA ASP A 245 1.15 9.39 19.33
C ASP A 245 -0.06 8.73 18.63
N LEU A 246 0.11 7.48 18.21
CA LEU A 246 -0.95 6.75 17.52
C LEU A 246 -2.14 6.50 18.45
N PRO A 247 -3.38 6.81 18.02
CA PRO A 247 -4.57 6.51 18.79
C PRO A 247 -4.70 4.99 18.95
N GLY A 248 -4.68 4.54 20.21
CA GLY A 248 -4.91 3.16 20.62
C GLY A 248 -6.37 2.73 20.49
#